data_AF-A0A1D7ZUI9-F1
#
_entry.id   AF-A0A1D7ZUI9-F1
#
_cell.length_a   1.000
_cell.length_b   1.000
_cell.length_c   1.000
_cell.angle_alpha   90.00
_cell.angle_beta   90.00
_cell.angle_gamma   90.00
#
_symmetry.space_group_name_H-M   'P 1'
#
loop_
_entity.id
_entity.type
_entity.pdbx_description
1 polymer ?
#
loop_
_entity_poly.entity_id
_entity_poly.type
_entity_poly.pdbx_seq_one_letter_code
_entity_poly.pdbx_strand_id
1 'polypeptide(L)'
;MILKPTTTDTKLEGEVTKVRQAMVNQAIARIKQIYLPEDLRRRVLYDLNAQIANTTTRQFIQEVRQVVAKPALPIEQRQLLEEAYRLVFQEECGYLAMVTQLEEKYRPAMTSLYREIIMAKMVIFSSNDD
;
A
#
# COMPACT_ATOMS: atom_id res chain seq x y z
N MET A 1 2.53 -33.04 -6.09
CA MET A 1 2.49 -32.62 -7.51
C MET A 1 2.28 -31.11 -7.50
N ILE A 2 3.30 -30.32 -7.88
CA ILE A 2 3.21 -28.85 -7.91
C ILE A 2 2.72 -28.47 -9.31
N LEU A 3 1.51 -27.91 -9.38
CA LEU A 3 0.92 -27.44 -10.63
C LEU A 3 1.75 -26.26 -11.17
N LYS A 4 2.21 -26.38 -12.42
CA LYS A 4 2.89 -25.28 -13.12
C LYS A 4 1.84 -24.20 -13.46
N PRO A 5 2.12 -22.91 -13.19
CA PRO A 5 1.18 -21.84 -13.53
C PRO A 5 0.91 -21.81 -15.03
N THR A 6 -0.33 -21.57 -15.41
CA THR A 6 -0.74 -21.51 -16.82
C THR A 6 -0.37 -20.15 -17.44
N THR A 7 -0.36 -20.06 -18.77
CA THR A 7 -0.14 -18.80 -19.51
C THR A 7 -1.16 -17.71 -19.17
N THR A 8 -2.34 -18.08 -18.68
CA THR A 8 -3.37 -17.16 -18.19
C THR A 8 -2.99 -16.57 -16.83
N ASP A 9 -2.44 -17.38 -15.91
CA ASP A 9 -2.01 -16.93 -14.58
C ASP A 9 -0.88 -15.91 -14.66
N THR A 10 0.12 -16.16 -15.51
CA THR A 10 1.26 -15.26 -15.72
C THR A 10 0.85 -13.92 -16.37
N LYS A 11 -0.14 -13.94 -17.26
CA LYS A 11 -0.70 -12.70 -17.83
C LYS A 11 -1.47 -11.91 -16.77
N LEU A 12 -2.23 -12.58 -15.91
CA LEU A 12 -2.97 -11.95 -14.82
C LEU A 12 -2.02 -11.32 -13.77
N GLU A 13 -0.92 -11.99 -13.43
CA GLU A 13 0.13 -11.49 -12.53
C GLU A 13 0.80 -10.22 -13.08
N GLY A 14 1.09 -10.19 -14.39
CA GLY A 14 1.63 -9.00 -15.06
C GLY A 14 0.67 -7.81 -14.98
N GLU A 15 -0.63 -8.04 -15.14
CA GLU A 15 -1.66 -7.01 -15.04
C GLU A 15 -1.85 -6.50 -13.61
N VAL A 16 -1.84 -7.39 -12.60
CA VAL A 16 -1.85 -7.00 -11.18
C VAL A 16 -0.65 -6.11 -10.84
N THR A 17 0.53 -6.43 -11.39
CA THR A 17 1.75 -5.65 -11.16
C THR A 17 1.62 -4.23 -11.73
N LYS A 18 1.05 -4.09 -12.94
CA LYS A 18 0.77 -2.77 -13.55
C LYS A 18 -0.23 -1.97 -12.73
N VAL A 19 -1.32 -2.61 -12.28
CA VAL A 19 -2.33 -1.96 -11.43
C VAL A 19 -1.70 -1.50 -10.12
N ARG A 20 -0.91 -2.34 -9.45
CA ARG A 20 -0.18 -1.97 -8.22
C ARG A 20 0.73 -0.77 -8.47
N GLN A 21 1.52 -0.79 -9.53
CA GLN A 21 2.42 0.31 -9.88
C GLN A 21 1.66 1.63 -10.07
N ALA A 22 0.55 1.60 -10.81
CA ALA A 22 -0.26 2.79 -11.06
C ALA A 22 -0.95 3.31 -9.79
N MET A 23 -1.50 2.40 -8.98
CA MET A 23 -2.10 2.69 -7.68
C MET A 23 -1.10 3.42 -6.76
N VAL A 24 0.10 2.85 -6.60
CA VAL A 24 1.15 3.45 -5.77
C VAL A 24 1.64 4.77 -6.34
N ASN A 25 1.80 4.89 -7.66
CA ASN A 25 2.21 6.15 -8.29
C ASN A 25 1.19 7.27 -8.04
N GLN A 26 -0.10 6.96 -8.02
CA GLN A 26 -1.13 7.93 -7.65
C GLN A 26 -0.98 8.37 -6.19
N ALA A 27 -0.80 7.43 -5.26
CA ALA A 27 -0.56 7.76 -3.85
C ALA A 27 0.70 8.61 -3.66
N ILE A 28 1.80 8.28 -4.36
CA ILE A 28 3.04 9.09 -4.36
C ILE A 28 2.77 10.51 -4.86
N ALA A 29 2.04 10.65 -5.98
CA ALA A 29 1.70 11.96 -6.53
C ALA A 29 0.90 12.80 -5.52
N ARG A 30 -0.05 12.18 -4.82
CA ARG A 30 -0.83 12.83 -3.78
C ARG A 30 0.04 13.26 -2.59
N ILE A 31 0.92 12.39 -2.10
CA ILE A 31 1.82 12.71 -0.98
C ILE A 31 2.77 13.87 -1.30
N LYS A 32 3.21 14.00 -2.55
CA LYS A 32 4.03 15.14 -3.00
C LYS A 32 3.28 16.48 -3.01
N GLN A 33 1.95 16.46 -3.01
CA GLN A 33 1.11 17.67 -3.04
C GLN A 33 0.70 18.16 -1.65
N ILE A 34 0.88 17.37 -0.60
CA ILE A 34 0.54 17.75 0.77
C ILE A 34 1.77 18.24 1.54
N TYR A 35 1.52 19.06 2.57
CA TYR A 35 2.56 19.40 3.51
C TYR A 35 2.86 18.20 4.43
N LEU A 36 4.15 17.85 4.50
CA LEU A 36 4.74 16.88 5.41
C LEU A 36 6.17 17.35 5.72
N PRO A 37 6.63 17.29 6.98
CA PRO A 37 8.05 17.39 7.31
C PRO A 37 8.86 16.41 6.46
N GLU A 38 10.07 16.82 6.04
CA GLU A 38 10.86 16.04 5.08
C GLU A 38 11.13 14.62 5.54
N ASP A 39 11.40 14.40 6.82
CA ASP A 39 11.64 13.07 7.38
C ASP A 39 10.43 12.15 7.26
N LEU A 40 9.24 12.69 7.55
CA LEU A 40 7.98 11.95 7.43
C LEU A 40 7.65 11.68 5.95
N ARG A 41 7.85 12.68 5.07
CA ARG A 41 7.67 12.50 3.63
C ARG A 41 8.60 11.40 3.09
N ARG A 42 9.90 11.45 3.43
CA ARG A 42 10.88 10.44 2.98
C ARG A 42 10.47 9.04 3.43
N ARG A 43 9.99 8.90 4.67
CA ARG A 43 9.49 7.65 5.21
C ARG A 43 8.28 7.12 4.45
N VAL A 44 7.24 7.92 4.26
CA VAL A 44 6.02 7.51 3.51
C VAL A 44 6.37 7.15 2.07
N LEU A 45 7.23 7.93 1.41
CA LEU A 45 7.68 7.63 0.05
C LEU A 45 8.52 6.35 -0.03
N TYR A 46 9.35 6.06 0.98
CA TYR A 46 10.10 4.82 1.04
C TYR A 46 9.16 3.62 1.10
N ASP A 47 8.16 3.65 1.99
CA ASP A 47 7.20 2.54 2.13
C ASP A 47 6.37 2.34 0.85
N LEU A 48 5.94 3.43 0.20
CA LEU A 48 5.24 3.37 -1.10
C LEU A 48 6.14 2.75 -2.18
N ASN A 49 7.41 3.16 -2.27
CA ASN A 49 8.33 2.58 -3.25
C ASN A 49 8.66 1.10 -2.94
N ALA A 50 8.70 0.70 -1.68
CA ALA A 50 8.88 -0.70 -1.29
C ALA A 50 7.69 -1.58 -1.75
N GLN A 51 6.47 -1.05 -1.72
CA GLN A 51 5.28 -1.73 -2.23
C GLN A 51 5.37 -2.05 -3.74
N ILE A 52 6.09 -1.23 -4.51
CA ILE A 52 6.37 -1.47 -5.93
C ILE A 52 7.45 -2.56 -6.12
N ALA A 53 8.47 -2.59 -5.26
CA ALA A 53 9.72 -3.34 -5.46
C ALA A 53 9.61 -4.88 -5.30
N ASN A 54 8.42 -5.42 -5.09
CA ASN A 54 8.09 -6.82 -4.80
C ASN A 54 8.34 -7.28 -3.38
N THR A 55 7.24 -7.45 -2.68
CA THR A 55 7.14 -8.32 -1.53
C THR A 55 5.74 -8.88 -1.51
N THR A 56 5.60 -10.20 -1.37
CA THR A 56 4.29 -10.81 -1.06
C THR A 56 3.63 -10.03 0.08
N THR A 57 2.29 -10.03 0.18
CA THR A 57 1.54 -9.34 1.24
C THR A 57 2.19 -9.42 2.63
N ARG A 58 2.78 -10.58 2.96
CA ARG A 58 3.47 -10.87 4.22
C ARG A 58 4.73 -10.02 4.46
N GLN A 59 5.56 -9.86 3.44
CA GLN A 59 6.83 -9.14 3.54
C GLN A 59 6.59 -7.62 3.60
N PHE A 60 5.61 -7.09 2.85
CA PHE A 60 5.16 -5.69 2.99
C PHE A 60 4.69 -5.38 4.42
N ILE A 61 3.84 -6.24 5.00
CA ILE A 61 3.38 -6.11 6.39
C ILE A 61 4.56 -6.12 7.38
N GLN A 62 5.55 -6.98 7.15
CA GLN A 62 6.73 -7.08 8.02
C GLN A 62 7.56 -5.79 8.00
N GLU A 63 7.77 -5.20 6.83
CA GLU A 63 8.48 -3.93 6.67
C GLU A 63 7.71 -2.78 7.32
N VAL A 64 6.40 -2.66 7.05
CA VAL A 64 5.53 -1.66 7.67
C VAL A 64 5.56 -1.78 9.20
N ARG A 65 5.50 -2.99 9.75
CA ARG A 65 5.56 -3.23 11.20
C ARG A 65 6.88 -2.77 11.81
N GLN A 66 8.01 -3.04 11.16
CA GLN A 66 9.33 -2.60 11.63
C GLN A 66 9.46 -1.07 11.60
N VAL A 67 8.82 -0.42 10.64
CA VAL A 67 8.78 1.03 10.50
C VAL A 67 7.95 1.64 11.63
N VAL A 68 6.74 1.13 11.89
CA VAL A 68 5.84 1.60 12.97
C VAL A 68 6.42 1.35 14.37
N ALA A 69 7.16 0.26 14.58
CA ALA A 69 7.70 -0.13 15.89
C ALA A 69 8.91 0.70 16.38
N LYS A 70 9.44 1.67 15.62
CA LYS A 70 10.53 2.54 16.09
C LYS A 70 10.01 3.59 17.10
N PRO A 71 10.56 3.67 18.33
CA PRO A 71 10.06 4.61 19.33
C PRO A 71 10.52 6.07 19.11
N ALA A 72 9.69 6.99 19.63
CA ALA A 72 9.88 8.42 19.93
C ALA A 72 9.68 9.47 18.81
N LEU A 73 8.70 9.33 17.92
CA LEU A 73 8.11 10.52 17.28
C LEU A 73 7.28 11.30 18.32
N PRO A 74 7.40 12.64 18.39
CA PRO A 74 6.45 13.48 19.13
C PRO A 74 5.01 13.19 18.70
N ILE A 75 4.05 13.37 19.61
CA ILE A 75 2.63 13.05 19.36
C ILE A 75 2.13 13.73 18.07
N GLU A 76 2.46 15.00 17.86
CA GLU A 76 2.08 15.76 16.66
C GLU A 76 2.64 15.15 15.37
N GLN A 77 3.90 14.69 15.39
CA GLN A 77 4.50 14.04 14.22
C GLN A 77 3.91 12.67 13.96
N ARG A 78 3.48 11.95 15.02
CA ARG A 78 2.77 10.67 14.90
C ARG A 78 1.39 10.87 14.27
N GLN A 79 0.63 11.85 14.74
CA GLN A 79 -0.68 12.19 14.17
C GLN A 79 -0.57 12.57 12.70
N LEU A 80 0.40 13.43 12.36
CA LEU A 80 0.62 13.83 10.98
C LEU A 80 1.05 12.66 10.08
N LEU A 81 1.89 11.76 10.61
CA LEU A 81 2.28 10.54 9.91
C LEU A 81 1.09 9.60 9.69
N GLU A 82 0.23 9.42 10.69
CA GLU A 82 -1.00 8.64 10.55
C GLU A 82 -1.97 9.23 9.53
N GLU A 83 -2.14 10.56 9.52
CA GLU A 83 -2.96 11.24 8.52
C GLU A 83 -2.41 11.06 7.11
N ALA A 84 -1.08 11.10 6.95
CA ALA A 84 -0.44 10.79 5.68
C ALA A 84 -0.72 9.35 5.24
N TYR A 85 -0.61 8.35 6.13
CA TYR A 85 -0.96 6.97 5.78
C TYR A 85 -2.47 6.82 5.52
N ARG A 86 -3.36 7.47 6.27
CA ARG A 86 -4.79 7.49 5.97
C ARG A 86 -5.06 8.00 4.55
N LEU A 87 -4.39 9.08 4.15
CA LEU A 87 -4.50 9.62 2.80
C LEU A 87 -3.97 8.64 1.74
N VAL A 88 -2.79 8.03 1.96
CA VAL A 88 -2.26 6.98 1.08
C VAL A 88 -3.31 5.90 0.85
N PHE A 89 -3.84 5.31 1.92
CA PHE A 89 -4.80 4.22 1.81
C PHE A 89 -6.11 4.64 1.14
N GLN A 90 -6.52 5.89 1.32
CA GLN A 90 -7.69 6.43 0.62
C GLN A 90 -7.45 6.51 -0.89
N GLU A 91 -6.29 7.02 -1.32
CA GLU A 91 -5.93 7.11 -2.73
C GLU A 91 -5.82 5.72 -3.38
N GLU A 92 -5.17 4.76 -2.71
CA GLU A 92 -5.02 3.40 -3.22
C GLU A 92 -6.37 2.69 -3.37
N CYS A 93 -7.23 2.76 -2.34
CA CYS A 93 -8.58 2.20 -2.39
C CYS A 93 -9.44 2.86 -3.47
N GLY A 94 -9.31 4.19 -3.64
CA GLY A 94 -10.02 4.95 -4.68
C GLY A 94 -9.60 4.52 -6.08
N TYR A 95 -8.30 4.36 -6.32
CA TYR A 95 -7.79 3.86 -7.59
C TYR A 95 -8.29 2.43 -7.88
N LEU A 96 -8.18 1.52 -6.92
CA LEU A 96 -8.68 0.15 -7.10
C LEU A 96 -10.19 0.11 -7.37
N ALA A 97 -10.96 1.03 -6.78
CA ALA A 97 -12.41 1.08 -6.97
C ALA A 97 -12.74 1.49 -8.41
N MET A 98 -12.03 2.49 -8.92
CA MET A 98 -12.12 2.93 -10.31
C MET A 98 -11.77 1.80 -11.28
N VAL A 99 -10.64 1.11 -11.07
CA VAL A 99 -10.21 -0.01 -11.94
C VAL A 99 -11.21 -1.17 -11.90
N THR A 100 -11.72 -1.52 -10.72
CA THR A 100 -12.67 -2.65 -10.57
C THR A 100 -14.01 -2.37 -11.24
N GLN A 101 -14.45 -1.10 -11.29
CA GLN A 101 -15.66 -0.72 -12.01
C GLN A 101 -15.49 -0.79 -13.53
N LEU A 102 -14.29 -0.54 -14.04
CA LEU A 102 -14.00 -0.54 -15.47
C LEU A 102 -13.85 -1.95 -16.05
N GLU A 103 -13.33 -2.91 -15.27
CA GLU A 103 -12.94 -4.21 -15.81
C GLU A 103 -13.20 -5.38 -14.82
N GLU A 104 -14.40 -5.96 -14.90
CA GLU A 104 -14.87 -7.01 -13.99
C GLU A 104 -13.99 -8.28 -13.98
N LYS A 105 -13.30 -8.57 -15.09
CA LYS A 105 -12.33 -9.68 -15.21
C LYS A 105 -11.17 -9.59 -14.20
N TYR A 106 -10.88 -8.40 -13.67
CA TYR A 106 -9.79 -8.20 -12.69
C TYR A 106 -10.26 -8.27 -11.23
N ARG A 107 -11.56 -8.45 -10.96
CA ARG A 107 -12.13 -8.46 -9.59
C ARG A 107 -11.40 -9.38 -8.60
N PRO A 108 -11.01 -10.63 -8.95
CA PRO A 108 -10.25 -11.49 -8.02
C PRO A 108 -8.85 -10.95 -7.71
N ALA A 109 -8.17 -10.43 -8.74
CA ALA A 109 -6.85 -9.82 -8.65
C ALA A 109 -6.86 -8.55 -7.77
N MET A 110 -7.86 -7.68 -7.95
CA MET A 110 -8.04 -6.46 -7.15
C MET A 110 -8.38 -6.79 -5.70
N THR A 111 -9.12 -7.87 -5.46
CA THR A 111 -9.45 -8.33 -4.09
C THR A 111 -8.19 -8.63 -3.28
N SER A 112 -7.12 -9.14 -3.91
CA SER A 112 -5.84 -9.36 -3.24
C SER A 112 -5.19 -8.04 -2.80
N LEU A 113 -5.16 -7.04 -3.68
CA LEU A 113 -4.60 -5.72 -3.39
C LEU A 113 -5.39 -4.99 -2.29
N TYR A 114 -6.72 -5.10 -2.29
CA TYR A 114 -7.55 -4.58 -1.20
C TYR A 114 -7.23 -5.20 0.15
N ARG A 115 -7.02 -6.52 0.19
CA ARG A 115 -6.65 -7.23 1.43
C ARG A 115 -5.28 -6.77 1.94
N GLU A 116 -4.32 -6.56 1.05
CA GLU A 116 -3.00 -6.00 1.39
C GLU A 116 -3.12 -4.65 2.09
N ILE A 117 -3.88 -3.72 1.49
CA ILE A 117 -4.13 -2.38 2.05
C ILE A 117 -4.78 -2.49 3.42
N ILE A 118 -5.83 -3.31 3.56
CA ILE A 118 -6.57 -3.47 4.82
C ILE A 118 -5.67 -4.03 5.93
N MET A 119 -4.81 -5.01 5.63
CA MET A 119 -3.88 -5.55 6.63
C MET A 119 -2.81 -4.54 7.04
N ALA A 120 -2.29 -3.76 6.09
CA ALA A 120 -1.36 -2.68 6.41
C ALA A 120 -2.01 -1.60 7.27
N LYS A 121 -3.26 -1.20 6.96
CA LYS A 121 -4.07 -0.32 7.82
C LYS A 121 -4.16 -0.86 9.24
N MET A 122 -4.48 -2.15 9.40
CA MET A 122 -4.53 -2.75 10.73
C MET A 122 -3.19 -2.63 11.44
N VAL A 123 -2.07 -2.98 10.81
CA VAL A 123 -0.74 -2.90 11.45
C VAL A 123 -0.37 -1.49 11.87
N ILE A 124 -0.66 -0.48 11.03
CA ILE A 124 -0.34 0.92 11.31
C ILE A 124 -1.25 1.50 12.40
N PHE A 125 -2.54 1.17 12.40
CA PHE A 125 -3.50 1.82 13.31
C PHE A 125 -3.80 1.02 14.59
N SER A 126 -3.56 -0.29 14.65
CA SER A 126 -3.78 -1.11 15.87
C SER A 126 -2.67 -1.00 16.92
N SER A 127 -1.60 -0.25 16.63
CA SER A 127 -0.49 -0.02 17.54
C SER A 127 -0.61 1.28 18.36
N ASN A 128 -1.78 1.93 18.32
CA ASN A 128 -2.06 3.21 18.99
C ASN A 128 -3.16 3.14 20.07
N ASP A 129 -3.63 1.95 20.44
CA ASP A 129 -4.69 1.76 21.46
C ASP A 129 -4.14 1.50 22.89
N ASP A 130 -2.85 1.78 23.16
CA ASP A 130 -2.24 1.71 24.51
C ASP A 130 -1.97 3.11 25.10
#